data_AF-A0A2W0BM67-F1
#
_entry.id   AF-A0A2W0BM67-F1
#
_cell.length_a   1.000
_cell.length_b   1.000
_cell.length_c   1.000
_cell.angle_alpha   90.00
_cell.angle_beta   90.00
_cell.angle_gamma   90.00
#
_symmetry.space_group_name_H-M   'P 1'
#
loop_
_entity.id
_entity.type
_entity.pdbx_description
1 polymer ?
#
loop_
_entity_poly.entity_id
_entity_poly.type
_entity_poly.pdbx_seq_one_letter_code
_entity_poly.pdbx_strand_id
1 'polypeptide(L)' 'MPIAGHPTVGAAFVLEKEELIPRVEQTTALRVEERVGVIRVSIRQEGNAPAFIETTQPLPKFGPVIQSRDRIAHHR' A
#
# COMPACT_ATOMS: atom_id res chain seq x y z
N MET A 1 -9.19 -9.68 3.14
CA MET A 1 -8.38 -8.57 3.67
C MET A 1 -8.91 -7.25 3.11
N PRO A 2 -9.14 -6.21 3.93
CA PRO A 2 -9.65 -4.92 3.46
C PRO A 2 -8.58 -4.05 2.78
N ILE A 3 -7.30 -4.31 3.10
CA ILE A 3 -6.11 -3.77 2.44
C ILE A 3 -5.03 -4.84 2.42
N ALA A 4 -4.16 -4.81 1.41
CA ALA A 4 -3.02 -5.71 1.29
C ALA A 4 -1.78 -4.97 0.76
N GLY A 5 -0.96 -4.40 1.64
CA GLY A 5 0.17 -3.55 1.25
C GLY A 5 1.15 -4.19 0.26
N HIS A 6 1.62 -5.42 0.52
CA HIS A 6 2.53 -6.12 -0.40
C HIS A 6 1.91 -6.33 -1.80
N PRO A 7 0.65 -6.81 -1.94
CA PRO A 7 -0.04 -6.81 -3.22
C PRO A 7 -0.18 -5.44 -3.89
N THR A 8 -0.49 -4.37 -3.15
CA THR A 8 -0.60 -3.01 -3.73
C THR A 8 0.74 -2.54 -4.32
N VAL A 9 1.84 -2.77 -3.59
CA VAL A 9 3.20 -2.49 -4.05
C VAL A 9 3.55 -3.32 -5.28
N GLY A 10 3.27 -4.62 -5.26
CA GLY A 10 3.54 -5.52 -6.39
C GLY A 10 2.75 -5.17 -7.64
N ALA A 11 1.49 -4.77 -7.48
CA ALA A 11 0.67 -4.30 -8.60
C ALA A 11 1.23 -3.01 -9.20
N ALA A 12 1.61 -2.03 -8.36
CA ALA A 12 2.25 -0.80 -8.82
C ALA A 12 3.57 -1.06 -9.57
N PHE A 13 4.37 -2.02 -9.10
CA PHE A 13 5.59 -2.44 -9.77
C PHE A 13 5.31 -3.01 -11.16
N VAL A 14 4.36 -3.94 -11.29
CA VAL A 14 4.03 -4.55 -12.58
C VAL A 14 3.44 -3.53 -13.55
N LEU A 15 2.54 -2.66 -13.09
CA LEU A 15 1.95 -1.61 -13.94
C LEU A 15 3.03 -0.71 -14.54
N GLU A 16 4.03 -0.36 -13.76
CA GLU A 16 5.12 0.51 -14.20
C GLU A 16 6.11 -0.22 -15.10
N LYS A 17 6.50 -1.46 -14.73
CA LYS A 17 7.42 -2.29 -15.51
C LYS A 17 6.88 -2.66 -16.89
N GLU A 18 5.58 -2.92 -16.97
CA GLU A 18 4.90 -3.29 -18.23
C GLU A 18 4.41 -2.05 -19.00
N GLU A 19 4.83 -0.84 -18.58
CA GLU A 19 4.49 0.44 -19.22
C GLU A 19 2.98 0.68 -19.37
N LEU A 20 2.17 0.10 -18.48
CA LEU A 20 0.71 0.21 -18.46
C LEU A 20 0.20 1.50 -17.83
N ILE A 21 1.12 2.32 -17.32
CA ILE A 21 0.87 3.66 -16.77
C ILE A 21 1.92 4.64 -17.30
N PRO A 22 1.59 5.93 -17.46
CA PRO A 22 2.56 6.93 -17.87
C PRO A 22 3.71 7.03 -16.87
N ARG A 23 4.94 6.86 -17.36
CA ARG A 23 6.14 7.05 -16.56
C ARG A 23 6.51 8.54 -16.49
N VAL A 24 6.93 8.97 -15.30
CA VAL A 24 7.51 10.30 -15.08
C VAL A 24 8.96 10.11 -14.65
N GLU A 25 9.88 10.94 -15.14
CA GLU A 25 11.34 10.70 -15.04
C GLU A 25 11.86 10.45 -13.62
N GLN A 26 11.29 11.10 -12.61
CA GLN A 26 11.78 10.99 -11.23
C GLN A 26 10.85 10.18 -10.34
N THR A 27 9.54 10.48 -10.38
CA THR A 27 8.57 9.84 -9.50
C THR A 27 7.20 9.78 -10.16
N THR A 28 6.69 8.57 -10.34
CA THR A 28 5.32 8.33 -10.81
C THR A 28 4.39 8.26 -9.60
N ALA A 29 3.32 9.05 -9.60
CA ALA A 29 2.31 9.04 -8.54
C ALA A 29 1.01 8.37 -9.02
N LEU A 30 0.47 7.46 -8.21
CA LEU A 30 -0.78 6.75 -8.49
C LEU A 30 -1.76 6.89 -7.33
N ARG A 31 -3.04 6.75 -7.67
CA ARG A 31 -4.14 6.62 -6.70
C ARG A 31 -4.81 5.27 -6.95
N VAL A 32 -4.77 4.39 -5.95
CA VAL A 32 -5.36 3.06 -6.00
C VAL A 32 -6.52 3.01 -5.03
N GLU A 33 -7.71 2.68 -5.49
CA GLU A 33 -8.88 2.54 -4.62
C GLU A 33 -8.92 1.13 -4.01
N GLU A 34 -9.01 1.05 -2.68
CA GLU A 34 -9.19 -0.19 -1.94
C GLU A 34 -10.37 -0.07 -0.97
N ARG A 35 -10.74 -1.17 -0.30
CA ARG A 35 -11.88 -1.18 0.63
C ARG A 35 -11.66 -0.32 1.89
N VAL A 36 -10.45 0.19 2.09
CA VAL A 36 -10.11 1.15 3.16
C VAL A 36 -10.04 2.61 2.67
N GLY A 37 -10.31 2.87 1.39
CA GLY A 37 -10.22 4.17 0.74
C GLY A 37 -9.11 4.26 -0.29
N VAL A 38 -8.79 5.49 -0.72
CA VAL A 38 -7.76 5.75 -1.73
C VAL A 38 -6.37 5.64 -1.10
N ILE A 39 -5.55 4.75 -1.64
CA ILE A 39 -4.14 4.59 -1.34
C ILE A 39 -3.32 5.42 -2.32
N ARG A 40 -2.47 6.31 -1.80
CA ARG A 40 -1.50 7.04 -2.63
C ARG A 40 -0.27 6.16 -2.79
N VAL A 41 0.18 5.98 -4.01
CA VAL A 41 1.40 5.23 -4.33
C VAL A 41 2.41 6.14 -5.01
N SER A 42 3.66 6.07 -4.60
CA SER A 42 4.78 6.80 -5.19
C SER A 42 5.83 5.81 -5.67
N ILE A 43 6.21 5.88 -6.94
CA ILE A 43 7.22 5.00 -7.56
C ILE A 43 8.40 5.86 -7.95
N ARG A 44 9.52 5.73 -7.22
CA ARG A 44 10.79 6.38 -7.55
C ARG A 44 11.56 5.54 -8.55
N GLN A 45 12.11 6.23 -9.55
CA GLN A 45 12.88 5.63 -10.62
C GLN A 45 14.37 5.71 -10.33
N GLU A 46 15.12 4.67 -10.69
CA GLU A 46 16.57 4.77 -10.90
C GLU A 46 16.88 4.30 -12.32
N GLY A 47 17.28 5.26 -13.17
CA GLY A 47 17.40 5.02 -14.60
C GLY A 47 16.06 4.62 -15.22
N ASN A 48 16.02 3.43 -15.81
CA ASN A 48 14.84 2.92 -16.52
C ASN A 48 14.10 1.81 -15.77
N ALA A 49 14.25 1.73 -14.44
CA ALA A 49 13.58 0.74 -13.59
C ALA A 49 13.00 1.34 -12.30
N PRO A 50 11.89 0.77 -11.78
CA PRO A 50 11.31 1.19 -10.51
C PRO A 50 12.23 0.72 -9.37
N ALA A 51 12.83 1.67 -8.65
CA ALA A 51 13.77 1.38 -7.57
C ALA A 51 13.09 1.27 -6.21
N PHE A 52 12.05 2.08 -6.00
CA PHE A 52 11.36 2.13 -4.71
C PHE A 52 9.89 2.50 -4.87
N ILE A 53 9.04 1.77 -4.16
CA ILE A 53 7.59 2.01 -4.14
C ILE A 53 7.15 2.25 -2.71
N GLU A 54 6.50 3.38 -2.48
CA GLU A 54 5.93 3.76 -1.21
C GLU A 54 4.40 3.85 -1.30
N THR A 55 3.71 3.47 -0.23
CA THR A 55 2.26 3.65 -0.13
C THR A 55 1.92 4.51 1.08
N THR A 56 0.99 5.45 0.92
CA THR A 56 0.38 6.20 2.02
C THR A 56 -1.07 5.78 2.15
N GLN A 57 -1.38 5.13 3.27
CA GLN A 57 -2.71 4.63 3.59
C GLN A 57 -3.50 5.67 4.42
N PRO A 58 -4.84 5.64 4.39
CA PRO A 58 -5.67 6.39 5.31
C PRO A 58 -5.35 6.06 6.78
N LEU A 59 -5.65 6.98 7.68
CA LEU A 59 -5.47 6.74 9.12
C LEU A 59 -6.24 5.48 9.55
N PRO A 60 -5.61 4.59 10.33
CA PRO A 60 -6.26 3.38 10.78
C PRO A 60 -7.45 3.71 11.69
N LYS A 61 -8.55 3.01 11.49
CA LYS A 61 -9.67 2.98 12.45
C LYS A 61 -9.45 1.79 13.37
N PHE A 62 -9.15 2.06 14.64
CA PHE A 62 -9.00 1.02 15.65
C PHE A 62 -10.38 0.62 16.21
N GLY A 63 -10.53 -0.67 16.50
CA GLY A 63 -11.71 -1.19 17.19
C GLY A 63 -11.69 -0.84 18.69
N PRO A 64 -12.69 -1.34 19.45
CA PRO A 64 -12.77 -1.13 20.89
C PRO A 64 -11.50 -1.56 21.63
N VAL A 65 -11.10 -0.79 22.64
CA VAL A 65 -9.98 -1.15 23.52
C VAL A 65 -10.39 -2.33 24.40
N ILE A 66 -9.64 -3.43 24.36
CA ILE A 66 -9.87 -4.58 25.24
C ILE A 66 -9.15 -4.30 26.58
N GLN A 67 -9.90 -3.95 27.63
CA GLN A 67 -9.34 -3.60 28.94
C GLN A 67 -9.01 -4.82 29.83
N SER A 68 -9.50 -6.01 29.49
CA SER A 68 -9.30 -7.23 30.29
C SER A 68 -8.01 -7.94 29.90
N ARG A 69 -6.97 -7.84 30.74
CA ARG A 69 -5.71 -8.60 30.59
C ARG A 69 -5.92 -10.12 30.51
N ASP A 70 -6.93 -10.65 31.20
CA ASP A 70 -7.23 -12.09 31.23
C ASP A 70 -7.78 -12.64 29.91
N ARG A 71 -8.20 -11.78 28.98
CA ARG A 71 -8.80 -12.20 27.69
C ARG A 71 -7.79 -12.32 26.54
N ILE A 72 -6.53 -11.95 26.75
CA ILE A 72 -5.50 -11.92 25.69
C ILE A 72 -4.79 -13.29 25.58
N ALA A 73 -4.95 -14.18 26.56
CA ALA A 73 -4.25 -15.48 26.64
C ALA A 73 -5.09 -16.72 26.28
N HIS A 74 -6.31 -16.56 25.75
CA HIS A 74 -7.17 -17.69 25.38
C HIS A 74 -7.74 -17.53 23.97
N HIS A 75 -6.90 -17.72 22.97
CA HIS A 75 -7.31 -18.22 21.65
C HIS A 75 -6.16 -19.06 21.09
N ARG A 76 -6.23 -20.37 21.34
CA ARG A 76 -5.56 -21.42 20.57
C ARG A 76 -6.57 -21.99 19.58
#